data_AF-A0A7J2Y4B2-F1
#
_entry.id   AF-A0A7J2Y4B2-F1
#
_cell.length_a   1.000
_cell.length_b   1.000
_cell.length_c   1.000
_cell.angle_alpha   90.00
_cell.angle_beta   90.00
_cell.angle_gamma   90.00
#
_symmetry.space_group_name_H-M   'P 1'
#
loop_
_entity.id
_entity.type
_entity.pdbx_description
1 polymer ?
#
loop_
_entity_poly.entity_id
_entity_poly.type
_entity_poly.pdbx_seq_one_letter_code
_entity_poly.pdbx_strand_id
1 'polypeptide(L)' 'MAERRKPARSGPSEKIQFNIRVDAEILAGFRAYCDRNGLDPQGQIVLFMKRVLDTEFDFQERLWSALKEESS' A
#
# COMPACT_ATOMS: atom_id res chain seq x y z
N MET A 1 26.88 2.74 36.00
CA MET A 1 25.80 3.63 35.51
C MET A 1 25.26 3.02 34.24
N ALA A 2 24.05 2.44 34.28
CA ALA A 2 23.45 1.77 33.12
C ALA A 2 22.50 2.73 32.41
N GLU A 3 22.83 3.09 31.16
CA GLU A 3 22.04 3.95 30.31
C GLU A 3 20.75 3.24 29.90
N ARG A 4 19.63 3.64 30.49
CA ARG A 4 18.30 3.18 30.10
C ARG A 4 17.95 3.77 28.74
N ARG A 5 18.07 2.95 27.68
CA ARG A 5 17.49 3.23 26.37
C ARG A 5 15.99 3.49 26.53
N LYS A 6 15.56 4.72 26.21
CA LYS A 6 14.14 5.09 26.18
C LYS A 6 13.44 4.29 25.06
N PRO A 7 12.21 3.78 25.27
CA PRO A 7 11.46 3.16 24.19
C PRO A 7 11.20 4.20 23.09
N ALA A 8 11.37 3.77 21.83
CA ALA A 8 11.00 4.56 20.67
C ALA A 8 9.53 5.01 20.82
N ARG A 9 9.28 6.31 20.70
CA ARG A 9 7.93 6.85 20.69
C ARG A 9 7.20 6.30 19.46
N SER A 10 6.31 5.34 19.67
CA SER A 10 5.20 5.10 18.76
C SER A 10 4.27 6.32 18.87
N GLY A 11 4.57 7.37 18.09
CA GLY A 11 3.66 8.51 17.94
C GLY A 11 2.31 8.03 17.40
N PRO A 12 1.21 8.77 17.64
CA PRO A 12 -0.07 8.48 17.00
C PRO A 12 0.16 8.43 15.49
N SER A 13 -0.24 7.32 14.86
CA SER A 13 -0.20 7.16 13.42
C SER A 13 -0.86 8.37 12.77
N GLU A 14 -0.06 9.14 12.04
CA GLU A 14 -0.49 10.37 11.40
C GLU A 14 -1.68 10.04 10.48
N LYS A 15 -2.85 10.63 10.76
CA LYS A 15 -4.04 10.44 9.94
C LYS A 15 -3.86 11.26 8.67
N ILE A 16 -3.40 10.61 7.61
CA ILE A 16 -3.18 11.24 6.30
C ILE A 16 -4.42 10.98 5.44
N GLN A 17 -5.03 12.06 4.92
CA GLN A 17 -6.14 11.99 3.98
C GLN A 17 -5.64 12.32 2.58
N PHE A 18 -5.85 11.41 1.63
CA PHE A 18 -5.55 11.63 0.22
C PHE A 18 -6.80 12.08 -0.52
N ASN A 19 -6.73 13.20 -1.23
CA ASN A 19 -7.81 13.67 -2.09
C ASN A 19 -7.47 13.35 -3.55
N ILE A 20 -8.18 12.38 -4.13
CA ILE A 20 -7.93 11.89 -5.48
C ILE A 20 -9.07 12.36 -6.38
N ARG A 21 -8.72 13.01 -7.49
CA ARG A 21 -9.68 13.29 -8.57
C ARG A 21 -9.72 12.11 -9.50
N VAL A 22 -10.91 11.59 -9.74
CA VAL A 22 -11.15 10.43 -10.62
C VAL A 22 -12.19 10.84 -11.65
N ASP A 23 -12.09 10.26 -12.84
CA ASP A 23 -13.14 10.39 -13.84
C ASP A 23 -14.49 9.87 -13.30
N ALA A 24 -15.56 10.56 -13.65
CA ALA A 24 -16.90 10.29 -13.12
C ALA A 24 -17.45 8.93 -13.58
N GLU A 25 -17.18 8.53 -14.82
CA GLU A 25 -17.64 7.25 -15.38
C GLU A 25 -16.90 6.09 -14.71
N ILE A 26 -15.59 6.26 -14.50
CA ILE A 26 -14.76 5.27 -13.78
C ILE A 26 -15.27 5.10 -12.35
N LEU A 27 -15.52 6.20 -11.64
CA LEU A 27 -16.01 6.14 -10.26
C LEU A 27 -17.39 5.48 -10.17
N ALA A 28 -18.29 5.77 -11.12
CA ALA A 28 -19.60 5.14 -11.19
C ALA A 28 -19.50 3.63 -11.43
N GLY A 29 -18.69 3.20 -12.40
CA GLY A 29 -18.45 1.79 -12.69
C GLY A 29 -17.85 1.03 -11.50
N PHE A 30 -16.87 1.64 -10.82
CA PHE A 30 -16.26 1.06 -9.63
C PHE A 30 -17.25 0.89 -8.48
N ARG A 31 -18.08 1.90 -8.20
CA ARG A 31 -19.13 1.81 -7.16
C ARG A 31 -20.13 0.70 -7.47
N ALA A 32 -20.64 0.65 -8.71
CA ALA A 32 -21.55 -0.43 -9.13
C ALA A 32 -20.91 -1.82 -9.03
N TYR A 33 -19.61 -1.94 -9.30
CA TYR A 33 -18.88 -3.18 -9.06
C TYR A 33 -18.83 -3.53 -7.57
N CYS A 34 -18.47 -2.58 -6.70
CA CYS A 34 -18.42 -2.80 -5.26
C CYS A 34 -19.78 -3.21 -4.69
N ASP A 35 -20.85 -2.51 -5.06
CA ASP A 35 -22.21 -2.78 -4.59
C ASP A 35 -22.67 -4.20 -4.97
N ARG A 36 -22.44 -4.61 -6.23
CA ARG A 36 -22.80 -5.96 -6.70
C ARG A 36 -22.07 -7.08 -5.97
N ASN A 37 -20.89 -6.80 -5.41
CA ASN A 37 -20.05 -7.79 -4.75
C ASN A 37 -20.02 -7.61 -3.22
N GLY A 38 -20.80 -6.67 -2.66
CA GLY A 38 -20.80 -6.39 -1.22
C GLY A 38 -19.46 -5.88 -0.69
N LEU A 39 -18.71 -5.13 -1.50
CA LEU A 39 -17.39 -4.63 -1.16
C LEU A 39 -17.46 -3.17 -0.69
N ASP A 40 -16.59 -2.80 0.27
CA ASP A 40 -16.39 -1.40 0.65
C ASP A 40 -15.48 -0.68 -0.37
N PRO A 41 -15.96 0.35 -1.09
CA PRO A 41 -15.15 1.03 -2.11
C PRO A 41 -13.86 1.63 -1.57
N GLN A 42 -13.87 2.18 -0.35
CA GLN A 42 -12.69 2.81 0.25
C GLN A 42 -11.63 1.76 0.60
N GLY A 43 -12.04 0.67 1.26
CA GLY A 43 -11.18 -0.47 1.57
C GLY A 43 -10.59 -1.09 0.32
N GLN A 44 -11.33 -1.19 -0.78
CA GLN A 44 -10.81 -1.69 -2.04
C GLN A 44 -9.70 -0.82 -2.64
N ILE A 45 -9.80 0.52 -2.52
CA ILE A 45 -8.72 1.43 -2.93
C ILE A 45 -7.47 1.21 -2.08
N VAL A 46 -7.64 1.07 -0.76
CA VAL A 46 -6.51 0.80 0.15
C VAL A 46 -5.86 -0.55 -0.16
N LEU A 47 -6.65 -1.59 -0.42
CA LEU A 47 -6.16 -2.91 -0.80
C LEU A 47 -5.41 -2.87 -2.13
N PHE A 48 -5.92 -2.10 -3.11
CA PHE A 48 -5.24 -1.87 -4.36
C PHE A 48 -3.87 -1.20 -4.14
N MET A 49 -3.82 -0.11 -3.37
CA MET A 49 -2.56 0.57 -3.05
C MET A 49 -1.57 -0.37 -2.38
N LYS A 50 -2.03 -1.17 -1.40
CA LYS A 50 -1.18 -2.17 -0.74
C LYS A 50 -0.61 -3.19 -1.73
N ARG A 51 -1.45 -3.72 -2.63
CA ARG A 51 -1.03 -4.70 -3.63
C ARG A 51 -0.01 -4.13 -4.61
N VAL A 52 -0.16 -2.87 -5.02
CA VAL A 52 0.84 -2.18 -5.86
C VAL A 52 2.18 -2.14 -5.15
N LEU A 53 2.21 -1.68 -3.89
CA LEU A 53 3.43 -1.62 -3.09
C LEU A 53 4.07 -3.00 -2.91
N ASP A 54 3.29 -4.02 -2.57
CA ASP A 54 3.78 -5.39 -2.40
C ASP A 54 4.38 -5.94 -3.71
N THR A 55 3.78 -5.62 -4.86
CA THR A 55 4.25 -6.07 -6.18
C THR A 55 5.51 -5.33 -6.63
N GLU A 56 5.61 -4.02 -6.38
CA GLU A 56 6.82 -3.26 -6.67
C GLU A 56 8.01 -3.73 -5.81
N PHE A 57 7.76 -4.03 -4.53
CA PHE A 57 8.77 -4.59 -3.65
C PHE A 57 9.25 -5.98 -4.12
N ASP A 58 8.33 -6.84 -4.55
CA ASP A 58 8.65 -8.15 -5.13
C ASP A 58 9.52 -8.02 -6.40
N PHE A 59 9.21 -7.06 -7.27
CA PHE A 59 10.02 -6.79 -8.47
C PHE A 59 11.45 -6.36 -8.12
N GLN A 60 11.61 -5.45 -7.15
CA GLN A 60 12.95 -4.99 -6.73
C GLN A 60 13.76 -6.11 -6.06
N GLU A 61 13.15 -6.92 -5.19
CA GLU A 61 13.84 -8.05 -4.56
C GLU A 61 14.23 -9.13 -5.57
N ARG A 62 13.36 -9.42 -6.54
CA ARG A 62 13.65 -10.39 -7.60
C ARG A 62 14.71 -9.88 -8.57
N LEU A 63 14.67 -8.59 -8.92
CA LEU A 63 15.73 -7.95 -9.72
C LEU A 63 17.07 -8.00 -9.00
N TRP A 64 17.09 -7.69 -7.71
CA TRP A 64 18.32 -7.73 -6.90
C TRP A 64 18.88 -9.14 -6.74
N SER A 65 17.99 -10.14 -6.61
CA SER A 65 18.38 -11.56 -6.55
C SER A 65 18.98 -12.02 -7.89
N ALA A 66 18.34 -11.70 -9.02
CA ALA A 66 18.84 -12.03 -10.35
C ALA A 66 20.22 -11.40 -10.64
N LEU A 67 20.40 -10.12 -10.29
CA LEU A 67 21.69 -9.43 -10.47
C LEU A 67 22.81 -10.04 -9.62
N LYS A 68 22.50 -10.58 -8.43
CA LYS A 68 23.49 -11.27 -7.58
C LYS A 68 23.84 -12.65 -8.09
N GLU A 69 22.89 -13.39 -8.63
CA GLU A 69 23.13 -14.71 -9.24
C GLU A 69 23.98 -14.60 -10.52
N GLU A 70 23.82 -13.54 -11.32
CA GLU A 70 24.62 -13.32 -12.53
C GLU A 70 26.05 -12.80 -12.23
N SER A 71 26.25 -12.20 -11.06
CA SER A 71 27.55 -11.68 -10.62
C SER A 71 28.42 -12.74 -9.90
N SER A 72 27.97 -13.99 -9.80
CA SER A 72 28.62 -15.07 -9.08
C SER A 72 29.06 -16.20 -10.00
#